data_AF-A0A8H4ATD8-F1
#
_entry.id   AF-A0A8H4ATD8-F1
#
_cell.length_a   1.000
_cell.length_b   1.000
_cell.length_c   1.000
_cell.angle_alpha   90.00
_cell.angle_beta   90.00
_cell.angle_gamma   90.00
#
_symmetry.space_group_name_H-M   'P 1'
#
loop_
_entity.id
_entity.type
_entity.pdbx_description
1 polymer ?
#
loop_
_entity_poly.entity_id
_entity_poly.type
_entity_poly.pdbx_seq_one_letter_code
_entity_poly.pdbx_strand_id
1 'polypeptide(L)'
;MPCPGRYYVSDLAWYSPYFTNVEEFGFCKECYNQYIRNTSLNIHIQSVGIVHKACACAFTPNVKQQWFLAVGKNDINLFKKYVEKILERTRDIRDRITRLQILTTQEMQRKQSLISLQFLCYSRGTIRFDESVSPYQHTFNGISYPSSGYAEAVQIKKQINESSRTFNNYIAEMRKLELEHFLGVYLENE
;
A
#
# COMPACT_ATOMS: atom_id res chain seq x y z
N MET A 1 15.52 1.87 27.70
CA MET A 1 15.60 1.11 26.43
C MET A 1 15.68 2.15 25.32
N PRO A 2 16.53 1.98 24.30
CA PRO A 2 16.59 2.95 23.21
C PRO A 2 15.23 3.06 22.50
N CYS A 3 14.95 4.22 21.91
CA CYS A 3 13.74 4.42 21.12
C CYS A 3 13.69 3.37 19.99
N PRO A 4 12.56 2.65 19.81
CA PRO A 4 12.42 1.66 18.74
C PRO A 4 12.38 2.31 17.35
N GLY A 5 12.23 3.63 17.27
CA GLY A 5 12.14 4.35 16.01
C GLY A 5 11.04 3.76 15.12
N ARG A 6 11.45 3.28 13.95
CA ARG A 6 10.57 2.69 12.91
C ARG A 6 10.19 1.23 13.18
N TYR A 7 10.85 0.57 14.12
CA TYR A 7 10.59 -0.82 14.40
C TYR A 7 9.31 -0.96 15.21
N TYR A 8 8.40 -1.80 14.70
CA TYR A 8 7.16 -2.15 15.38
C TYR A 8 7.49 -3.03 16.58
N VAL A 9 7.17 -2.56 17.79
CA VAL A 9 7.44 -3.24 19.05
C VAL A 9 6.18 -3.28 19.92
N SER A 10 5.96 -4.41 20.58
CA SER A 10 4.89 -4.62 21.57
C SER A 10 5.43 -4.46 23.00
N ASP A 11 4.52 -4.47 23.98
CA ASP A 11 4.83 -4.61 25.41
C ASP A 11 5.68 -3.48 25.99
N LEU A 12 5.61 -2.31 25.36
CA LEU A 12 6.20 -1.06 25.84
C LEU A 12 5.12 -0.10 26.33
N ALA A 13 5.51 0.80 27.23
CA ALA A 13 4.66 1.92 27.61
C ALA A 13 4.67 2.98 26.52
N TRP A 14 3.47 3.41 26.13
CA TRP A 14 3.25 4.39 25.08
C TRP A 14 2.52 5.64 25.57
N TYR A 15 2.77 6.72 24.85
CA TYR A 15 2.18 8.04 25.08
C TYR A 15 1.63 8.56 23.75
N SER A 16 0.62 9.41 23.80
CA SER A 16 0.02 10.01 22.60
C SER A 16 -0.47 11.41 22.95
N PRO A 17 -0.54 12.36 22.01
CA PRO A 17 -1.37 13.54 22.19
C PRO A 17 -2.82 13.15 22.52
N TYR A 18 -3.51 13.93 23.36
CA TYR A 18 -4.91 13.63 23.74
C TYR A 18 -5.88 13.64 22.53
N PHE A 19 -5.49 14.31 21.45
CA PHE A 19 -6.27 14.44 20.22
C PHE A 19 -5.93 13.37 19.17
N THR A 20 -5.09 12.38 19.51
CA THR A 20 -4.75 11.26 18.62
C THR A 20 -4.77 9.93 19.37
N ASN A 21 -4.91 8.84 18.61
CA ASN A 21 -4.72 7.49 19.13
C ASN A 21 -3.26 7.06 19.04
N VAL A 22 -2.83 6.16 19.94
CA VAL A 22 -1.45 5.63 19.94
C VAL A 22 -1.08 4.91 18.64
N GLU A 23 -2.05 4.28 17.99
CA GLU A 23 -1.86 3.58 16.72
C GLU A 23 -1.69 4.54 15.53
N GLU A 24 -2.21 5.76 15.67
CA GLU A 24 -2.12 6.80 14.65
C GLU A 24 -0.86 7.65 14.87
N PHE A 25 -0.59 8.03 16.12
CA PHE A 25 0.50 8.94 16.46
C PHE A 25 1.00 8.73 17.90
N GLY A 26 1.78 7.66 18.11
CA GLY A 26 2.32 7.28 19.41
C GLY A 26 3.79 7.63 19.62
N PHE A 27 4.17 7.91 20.86
CA PHE A 27 5.55 8.08 21.31
C PHE A 27 5.92 6.96 22.28
N CYS A 28 7.11 6.40 22.13
CA CYS A 28 7.64 5.46 23.10
C CYS A 28 8.00 6.18 24.42
N LYS A 29 8.04 5.43 25.53
CA LYS A 29 8.45 5.93 26.85
C LYS A 29 9.76 6.71 26.85
N GLU A 30 10.73 6.29 26.05
CA GLU A 30 12.04 6.95 25.99
C GLU A 30 11.94 8.36 25.40
N CYS A 31 11.28 8.50 24.24
CA CYS A 31 11.07 9.80 23.61
C CYS A 31 10.22 10.73 24.47
N TYR A 32 9.20 10.18 25.15
CA TYR A 32 8.39 10.95 26.09
C TYR A 32 9.26 11.51 27.23
N ASN A 33 10.04 10.68 27.91
CA ASN A 33 10.84 11.09 29.04
C ASN A 33 11.91 12.11 28.65
N GLN A 34 12.55 11.93 27.50
CA GLN A 34 13.67 12.75 27.08
C GLN A 34 13.25 14.13 26.56
N TYR A 35 12.14 14.21 25.83
CA TYR A 35 11.82 15.42 25.04
C TYR A 35 10.47 16.07 25.38
N ILE A 36 9.56 15.35 26.04
CA ILE A 36 8.18 15.79 26.26
C ILE A 36 7.92 16.08 27.73
N ARG A 37 8.29 15.15 28.62
CA ARG A 37 7.89 15.13 30.04
C ARG A 37 8.11 16.46 30.78
N ASN A 38 9.22 17.15 30.50
CA ASN A 38 9.62 18.37 31.20
C ASN A 38 9.28 19.66 30.42
N THR A 39 8.38 19.59 29.43
CA THR A 39 7.94 20.76 28.65
C THR A 39 6.61 21.31 29.16
N SER A 40 6.33 22.60 28.89
CA SER A 40 5.07 23.25 29.29
C SER A 40 3.84 22.59 28.68
N LEU A 41 3.98 21.98 27.49
CA LEU A 41 2.88 21.35 26.76
C LEU A 41 2.69 19.87 27.10
N ASN A 42 3.44 19.30 28.06
CA ASN A 42 3.29 17.90 28.49
C ASN A 42 1.86 17.55 28.94
N ILE A 43 1.12 18.52 29.48
CA ILE A 43 -0.29 18.35 29.89
C ILE A 43 -1.21 17.88 28.75
N HIS A 44 -0.78 18.06 27.49
CA HIS A 44 -1.52 17.63 26.30
C HIS A 44 -1.14 16.22 25.84
N ILE A 45 -0.27 15.53 26.57
CA ILE A 45 0.18 14.17 26.25
C ILE A 45 -0.37 13.21 27.29
N GLN A 46 -1.13 12.23 26.83
CA GLN A 46 -1.71 11.19 27.66
C GLN A 46 -0.82 9.95 27.71
N SER A 47 -0.76 9.32 28.90
CA SER A 47 -0.18 7.99 29.07
C SER A 47 -1.21 6.95 28.65
N VAL A 48 -0.87 6.13 27.66
CA VAL A 48 -1.73 5.06 27.15
C VAL A 48 -1.47 3.74 27.89
N GLY A 49 -0.30 3.60 28.50
CA GLY A 49 0.10 2.39 29.20
C GLY A 49 0.76 1.37 28.26
N ILE A 50 0.74 0.10 28.66
CA ILE A 50 1.36 -0.97 27.88
C ILE A 50 0.46 -1.34 26.71
N VAL A 51 1.00 -1.22 25.49
CA VAL A 51 0.27 -1.59 24.27
C VAL A 51 0.84 -2.91 23.75
N HIS A 52 -0.01 -3.93 23.66
CA HIS A 52 0.35 -5.26 23.16
C HIS A 52 0.37 -5.33 21.62
N LYS A 53 -0.31 -4.39 20.96
CA LYS A 53 -0.22 -4.23 19.50
C LYS A 53 1.14 -3.64 19.14
N ALA A 54 1.73 -4.14 18.06
CA ALA A 54 3.00 -3.61 17.59
C ALA A 54 2.82 -2.15 17.10
N CYS A 55 3.58 -1.23 17.67
CA CYS A 55 3.55 0.20 17.32
C CYS A 55 4.97 0.70 17.00
N ALA A 56 5.06 1.71 16.14
CA ALA A 56 6.30 2.42 15.83
C ALA A 56 6.28 3.81 16.46
N CYS A 57 7.43 4.32 16.87
CA CYS A 57 7.52 5.64 17.49
C CYS A 57 7.43 6.73 16.42
N ALA A 58 6.40 7.57 16.51
CA ALA A 58 6.17 8.69 15.59
C ALA A 58 7.13 9.87 15.82
N PHE A 59 7.94 9.85 16.89
CA PHE A 59 8.77 10.99 17.30
C PHE A 59 10.09 11.10 16.51
N THR A 60 9.97 11.28 15.19
CA THR A 60 11.08 11.46 14.25
C THR A 60 11.78 12.82 14.45
N PRO A 61 12.98 13.05 13.87
CA PRO A 61 13.67 14.33 13.99
C PRO A 61 12.82 15.56 13.60
N ASN A 62 11.99 15.46 12.54
CA ASN A 62 11.13 16.57 12.15
C ASN A 62 9.98 16.78 13.15
N VAL A 63 9.32 15.69 13.59
CA VAL A 63 8.28 15.76 14.63
C VAL A 63 8.83 16.38 15.91
N LYS A 64 10.08 16.04 16.30
CA LYS A 64 10.79 16.69 17.41
C LYS A 64 10.93 18.19 17.20
N GLN A 65 11.35 18.62 16.01
CA GLN A 65 11.49 20.04 15.69
C GLN A 65 10.15 20.79 15.81
N GLN A 66 9.08 20.23 15.26
CA GLN A 66 7.74 20.82 15.34
C GLN A 66 7.20 20.85 16.77
N TRP A 67 7.49 19.82 17.57
CA TRP A 67 7.19 19.81 19.00
C TRP A 67 7.89 20.95 19.73
N PHE A 68 9.20 21.13 19.52
CA PHE A 68 9.95 22.22 20.16
C PHE A 68 9.52 23.60 19.69
N LEU A 69 9.12 23.75 18.42
CA LEU A 69 8.54 24.99 17.91
C LEU A 69 7.22 25.34 18.64
N ALA A 70 6.35 24.35 18.85
CA ALA A 70 5.12 24.52 19.59
C ALA A 70 5.37 24.85 21.07
N VAL A 71 6.31 24.15 21.71
CA VAL A 71 6.71 24.43 23.11
C VAL A 71 7.29 25.84 23.26
N GLY A 72 8.17 26.26 22.35
CA GLY A 72 8.77 27.59 22.37
C GLY A 72 7.75 28.73 22.22
N LYS A 73 6.65 28.48 21.50
CA LYS A 73 5.51 29.40 21.36
C LYS A 73 4.40 29.17 22.40
N ASN A 74 4.56 28.15 23.23
CA ASN A 74 3.53 27.64 24.14
C ASN A 74 2.15 27.46 23.48
N ASP A 75 2.13 26.97 22.24
CA ASP A 75 0.92 26.81 21.43
C ASP A 75 0.79 25.37 20.93
N ILE A 76 -0.04 24.57 21.60
CA ILE A 76 -0.31 23.19 21.20
C ILE A 76 -1.01 23.10 19.85
N ASN A 77 -1.73 24.13 19.41
CA ASN A 77 -2.47 24.09 18.15
C ASN A 77 -1.53 24.08 16.94
N LEU A 78 -0.33 24.64 17.08
CA LEU A 78 0.73 24.52 16.07
C LEU A 78 1.12 23.06 15.84
N PHE A 79 1.36 22.33 16.92
CA PHE A 79 1.69 20.90 16.85
C PHE A 79 0.50 20.07 16.37
N LYS A 80 -0.71 20.39 16.85
CA LYS A 80 -1.95 19.71 16.42
C LYS A 80 -2.16 19.81 14.91
N LYS A 81 -2.09 21.01 14.34
CA LYS A 81 -2.22 21.24 12.88
C LYS A 81 -1.20 20.45 12.08
N TYR A 82 0.03 20.37 12.60
CA TYR A 82 1.10 19.60 11.98
C TYR A 82 0.79 18.09 11.98
N VAL A 83 0.39 17.55 13.14
CA VAL A 83 0.01 16.14 13.27
C VAL A 83 -1.20 15.81 12.40
N GLU A 84 -2.21 16.67 12.33
CA GLU A 84 -3.39 16.48 11.47
C GLU A 84 -3.01 16.30 10.00
N LYS A 85 -2.06 17.10 9.49
CA LYS A 85 -1.54 16.95 8.11
C LYS A 85 -0.85 15.61 7.88
N ILE A 86 -0.03 15.15 8.83
CA ILE A 86 0.61 13.82 8.74
C ILE A 86 -0.45 12.72 8.69
N LEU A 87 -1.47 12.82 9.54
CA LEU A 87 -2.54 11.84 9.61
C LEU A 87 -3.40 11.83 8.34
N GLU A 88 -3.73 12.99 7.78
CA GLU A 88 -4.44 13.12 6.51
C GLU A 88 -3.66 12.45 5.38
N ARG A 89 -2.37 12.77 5.24
CA ARG A 89 -1.49 12.13 4.24
C ARG A 89 -1.40 10.62 4.44
N THR A 90 -1.28 10.18 5.69
CA THR A 90 -1.22 8.75 6.03
C THR A 90 -2.51 8.02 5.65
N ARG A 91 -3.68 8.64 5.88
CA ARG A 91 -4.98 8.09 5.50
C ARG A 91 -5.12 8.01 3.98
N ASP A 92 -4.75 9.07 3.24
CA ASP A 92 -4.79 9.06 1.76
C ASP A 92 -3.93 7.92 1.17
N ILE A 93 -2.69 7.78 1.66
CA ILE A 93 -1.80 6.70 1.20
C ILE A 93 -2.40 5.33 1.49
N ARG A 94 -2.96 5.11 2.69
CA ARG A 94 -3.59 3.85 3.08
C ARG A 94 -4.82 3.53 2.22
N ASP A 95 -5.64 4.54 1.93
CA ASP A 95 -6.81 4.39 1.07
C ASP A 95 -6.41 4.02 -0.36
N ARG A 96 -5.36 4.67 -0.89
CA ARG A 96 -4.82 4.34 -2.23
C ARG A 96 -4.25 2.93 -2.28
N ILE A 97 -3.49 2.50 -1.27
CA ILE A 97 -3.00 1.11 -1.17
C ILE A 97 -4.18 0.15 -1.16
N THR A 98 -5.22 0.41 -0.35
CA THR A 98 -6.41 -0.45 -0.24
C THR A 98 -7.13 -0.56 -1.58
N ARG A 99 -7.29 0.54 -2.32
CA ARG A 99 -7.86 0.53 -3.68
C ARG A 99 -7.02 -0.29 -4.65
N LEU A 100 -5.69 -0.14 -4.63
CA LEU A 100 -4.80 -0.91 -5.49
C LEU A 100 -4.81 -2.41 -5.14
N GLN A 101 -4.96 -2.79 -3.87
CA GLN A 101 -5.13 -4.19 -3.46
C GLN A 101 -6.41 -4.81 -4.05
N ILE A 102 -7.51 -4.07 -4.06
CA ILE A 102 -8.77 -4.49 -4.68
C ILE A 102 -8.58 -4.68 -6.19
N LEU A 103 -7.99 -3.69 -6.88
CA LEU A 103 -7.74 -3.75 -8.32
C LEU A 103 -6.80 -4.90 -8.71
N THR A 104 -5.78 -5.15 -7.89
CA THR A 104 -4.85 -6.27 -8.05
C THR A 104 -5.57 -7.61 -7.94
N THR A 105 -6.49 -7.75 -6.98
CA THR A 105 -7.31 -8.95 -6.80
C THR A 105 -8.23 -9.18 -8.00
N GLN A 106 -8.87 -8.12 -8.50
CA GLN A 106 -9.73 -8.17 -9.68
C GLN A 106 -8.94 -8.57 -10.94
N GLU A 107 -7.76 -7.98 -11.17
CA GLU A 107 -6.91 -8.36 -12.31
C GLU A 107 -6.40 -9.80 -12.21
N MET A 108 -6.09 -10.28 -11.00
CA MET A 108 -5.71 -11.69 -10.79
C MET A 108 -6.86 -12.63 -11.18
N GLN A 109 -8.08 -12.35 -10.76
CA GLN A 109 -9.26 -13.14 -11.13
C GLN A 109 -9.53 -13.07 -12.63
N ARG A 110 -9.46 -11.89 -13.25
CA ARG A 110 -9.61 -11.70 -14.70
C ARG A 110 -8.58 -12.53 -15.47
N LYS A 111 -7.32 -12.51 -15.05
CA LYS A 111 -6.25 -13.29 -15.65
C LYS A 111 -6.49 -14.79 -15.54
N GLN A 112 -6.95 -15.28 -14.39
CA GLN A 112 -7.31 -16.70 -14.22
C GLN A 112 -8.42 -17.12 -15.19
N SER A 113 -9.48 -16.31 -15.32
CA SER A 113 -10.56 -16.56 -16.29
C SER A 113 -10.05 -16.60 -17.74
N LEU A 114 -9.18 -15.67 -18.12
CA LEU A 114 -8.58 -15.65 -19.47
C LEU A 114 -7.69 -16.87 -19.74
N ILE A 115 -6.92 -17.33 -18.76
CA ILE A 115 -6.10 -18.55 -18.88
C ILE A 115 -6.99 -19.76 -19.10
N SER A 116 -8.09 -19.89 -18.34
CA SER A 116 -9.07 -20.97 -18.52
C SER A 116 -9.72 -20.94 -19.90
N LEU A 117 -10.13 -19.76 -20.38
CA LEU A 117 -10.70 -19.59 -21.71
C LEU A 117 -9.70 -19.94 -22.82
N GLN A 118 -8.45 -19.51 -22.68
CA GLN A 118 -7.39 -19.87 -23.62
C GLN A 118 -7.22 -21.39 -23.74
N PHE A 119 -7.24 -22.11 -22.61
CA PHE A 119 -7.13 -23.57 -22.60
C PHE A 119 -8.31 -24.24 -23.32
N LEU A 120 -9.53 -23.72 -23.15
CA LEU A 120 -10.72 -24.20 -23.85
C LEU A 120 -10.62 -23.97 -25.38
N CYS A 121 -10.16 -22.80 -25.81
CA CYS A 121 -9.96 -22.50 -27.22
C CYS A 121 -8.93 -23.42 -27.88
N TYR A 122 -7.82 -23.72 -27.20
CA TYR A 122 -6.83 -24.71 -27.68
C TYR A 122 -7.40 -26.13 -27.75
N SER A 123 -8.19 -26.53 -26.76
CA SER A 123 -8.85 -27.84 -26.73
C SER A 123 -9.88 -27.98 -27.86
N ARG A 124 -10.60 -26.90 -28.20
CA ARG A 124 -11.56 -26.88 -29.33
C ARG A 124 -10.87 -26.93 -30.69
N GLY A 125 -9.69 -26.32 -30.81
CA GLY A 125 -8.90 -26.33 -32.04
C GLY A 125 -8.20 -27.66 -32.34
N THR A 126 -8.18 -28.60 -31.40
CA THR A 126 -7.50 -29.91 -31.53
C THR A 126 -8.44 -31.09 -31.81
N ILE A 127 -9.76 -30.92 -31.63
CA ILE A 127 -10.76 -31.95 -31.99
C ILE A 127 -10.99 -31.91 -33.51
N ARG A 128 -10.37 -32.85 -34.25
CA ARG A 128 -10.65 -33.09 -35.67
C ARG A 128 -11.78 -34.09 -35.81
N PHE A 129 -12.92 -33.66 -36.36
CA PHE A 129 -13.94 -34.58 -36.87
C PHE A 129 -13.70 -34.77 -38.37
N ASP A 130 -13.21 -35.97 -38.72
CA ASP A 130 -13.10 -36.53 -40.07
C ASP A 130 -12.05 -35.90 -41.02
N GLU A 131 -11.21 -36.75 -41.61
CA GLU A 131 -9.99 -36.41 -42.38
C GLU A 131 -10.24 -36.17 -43.88
N SER A 132 -11.49 -35.96 -44.31
CA SER A 132 -11.85 -35.89 -45.74
C SER A 132 -12.13 -34.49 -46.28
N VAL A 133 -11.96 -33.42 -45.49
CA VAL A 133 -12.22 -32.04 -45.93
C VAL A 133 -11.01 -31.14 -45.69
N SER A 134 -10.58 -30.47 -46.77
CA SER A 134 -9.53 -29.45 -46.86
C SER A 134 -9.32 -28.63 -45.57
N PRO A 135 -8.06 -28.31 -45.17
CA PRO A 135 -7.81 -27.55 -43.96
C PRO A 135 -8.38 -26.14 -44.14
N TYR A 136 -9.54 -25.88 -43.52
CA TYR A 136 -10.10 -24.54 -43.42
C TYR A 136 -9.11 -23.66 -42.66
N GLN A 137 -8.23 -22.98 -43.40
CA GLN A 137 -7.34 -21.96 -42.85
C GLN A 137 -8.20 -20.75 -42.48
N HIS A 138 -8.20 -20.40 -41.20
CA HIS A 138 -8.94 -19.25 -40.72
C HIS A 138 -8.02 -18.03 -40.73
N THR A 139 -8.31 -17.04 -41.55
CA THR A 139 -7.53 -15.80 -41.58
C THR A 139 -8.07 -14.77 -40.57
N PHE A 140 -7.21 -14.22 -39.73
CA PHE A 140 -7.53 -13.08 -38.85
C PHE A 140 -6.36 -12.09 -38.86
N ASN A 141 -6.65 -10.80 -39.08
CA ASN A 141 -5.64 -9.74 -39.28
C ASN A 141 -4.56 -10.10 -40.33
N GLY A 142 -4.94 -10.81 -41.41
CA GLY A 142 -4.02 -11.19 -42.48
C GLY A 142 -3.11 -12.39 -42.18
N ILE A 143 -3.26 -13.04 -41.03
CA ILE A 143 -2.52 -14.24 -40.65
C ILE A 143 -3.45 -15.46 -40.73
N SER A 144 -3.01 -16.54 -41.39
CA SER A 144 -3.72 -17.81 -41.45
C SER A 144 -3.47 -18.65 -40.20
N TYR A 145 -4.55 -19.12 -39.57
CA TYR A 145 -4.53 -19.99 -38.41
C TYR A 145 -5.11 -21.37 -38.73
N PRO A 146 -4.64 -22.44 -38.04
CA PRO A 146 -5.12 -23.80 -38.27
C PRO A 146 -6.61 -24.02 -37.98
N SER A 147 -7.20 -23.16 -37.14
CA SER A 147 -8.63 -23.15 -36.80
C SER A 147 -9.04 -21.82 -36.18
N SER A 148 -10.35 -21.53 -36.15
CA SER A 148 -10.90 -20.36 -35.45
C SER A 148 -10.55 -20.36 -33.95
N GLY A 149 -10.55 -21.54 -33.32
CA GLY A 149 -10.15 -21.69 -31.90
C GLY A 149 -8.69 -21.29 -31.65
N TYR A 150 -7.79 -21.49 -32.61
CA TYR A 150 -6.41 -21.04 -32.49
C TYR A 150 -6.29 -19.51 -32.60
N ALA A 151 -7.03 -18.89 -33.52
CA ALA A 151 -7.07 -17.43 -33.67
C ALA A 151 -7.60 -16.75 -32.38
N GLU A 152 -8.67 -17.29 -31.80
CA GLU A 152 -9.23 -16.84 -30.52
C GLU A 152 -8.22 -17.00 -29.37
N ALA A 153 -7.52 -18.14 -29.30
CA ALA A 153 -6.51 -18.39 -28.26
C ALA A 153 -5.35 -17.38 -28.30
N VAL A 154 -4.94 -16.94 -29.50
CA VAL A 154 -3.91 -15.91 -29.69
C VAL A 154 -4.41 -14.54 -29.20
N GLN A 155 -5.67 -14.18 -29.49
CA GLN A 155 -6.26 -12.94 -29.00
C GLN A 155 -6.37 -12.93 -27.47
N ILE A 156 -6.80 -14.04 -26.86
CA ILE A 156 -6.84 -14.20 -25.41
C ILE A 156 -5.42 -14.10 -24.82
N LYS A 157 -4.39 -14.64 -25.49
CA LYS A 157 -2.99 -14.49 -25.05
C LYS A 157 -2.58 -13.03 -24.96
N LYS A 158 -2.97 -12.20 -25.92
CA LYS A 158 -2.70 -10.76 -25.89
C LYS A 158 -3.34 -10.10 -24.66
N GLN A 159 -4.60 -10.42 -24.36
CA GLN A 159 -5.29 -9.92 -23.18
C GLN A 159 -4.65 -10.38 -21.87
N ILE A 160 -4.13 -11.62 -21.80
CA ILE A 160 -3.36 -12.12 -20.65
C ILE A 160 -2.08 -11.32 -20.44
N ASN A 161 -1.37 -10.97 -21.51
CA ASN A 161 -0.16 -10.16 -21.45
C ASN A 161 -0.46 -8.73 -20.98
N GLU A 162 -1.55 -8.13 -21.49
CA GLU A 162 -2.04 -6.82 -21.04
C GLU A 162 -2.42 -6.84 -19.56
N SER A 163 -3.19 -7.85 -19.11
CA SER A 163 -3.52 -8.05 -17.70
C SER A 163 -2.28 -8.18 -16.82
N SER A 164 -1.27 -8.92 -17.28
CA SER A 164 -0.02 -9.09 -16.54
C SER A 164 0.74 -7.77 -16.37
N ARG A 165 0.73 -6.91 -17.38
CA ARG A 165 1.33 -5.57 -17.30
C ARG A 165 0.57 -4.71 -16.29
N THR A 166 -0.76 -4.67 -16.36
CA THR A 166 -1.60 -3.91 -15.44
C THR A 166 -1.41 -4.36 -13.99
N PHE A 167 -1.42 -5.67 -13.74
CA PHE A 167 -1.14 -6.25 -12.42
C PHE A 167 0.22 -5.80 -11.88
N ASN A 168 1.28 -5.92 -12.67
CA ASN A 168 2.62 -5.52 -12.25
C ASN A 168 2.70 -4.01 -11.95
N ASN A 169 1.99 -3.18 -12.71
CA ASN A 169 1.92 -1.74 -12.45
C ASN A 169 1.26 -1.44 -11.10
N TYR A 170 0.15 -2.12 -10.76
CA TYR A 170 -0.49 -1.95 -9.45
C TYR A 170 0.42 -2.37 -8.29
N ILE A 171 1.12 -3.50 -8.42
CA ILE A 171 2.10 -3.93 -7.42
C ILE A 171 3.23 -2.90 -7.26
N ALA A 172 3.75 -2.36 -8.37
CA ALA A 172 4.80 -1.34 -8.34
C ALA A 172 4.33 -0.05 -7.67
N GLU A 173 3.11 0.41 -7.96
CA GLU A 173 2.53 1.61 -7.34
C GLU A 173 2.28 1.40 -5.84
N MET A 174 1.77 0.23 -5.42
CA MET A 174 1.60 -0.08 -4.00
C MET A 174 2.93 -0.03 -3.25
N ARG A 175 3.99 -0.65 -3.80
CA ARG A 175 5.32 -0.61 -3.18
C ARG A 175 5.86 0.82 -3.07
N LYS A 176 5.61 1.66 -4.08
CA LYS A 176 5.98 3.08 -4.05
C LYS A 176 5.24 3.80 -2.92
N LEU A 177 3.93 3.56 -2.78
CA LEU A 177 3.11 4.16 -1.73
C LEU A 177 3.49 3.67 -0.33
N GLU A 178 3.80 2.39 -0.16
CA GLU A 178 4.31 1.84 1.10
C GLU A 178 5.64 2.47 1.49
N LEU A 179 6.53 2.67 0.50
CA LEU A 179 7.78 3.39 0.70
C LEU A 179 7.53 4.87 1.03
N GLU A 180 6.61 5.54 0.33
CA GLU A 180 6.20 6.91 0.65
C GLU A 180 5.56 7.03 2.03
N HIS A 181 4.82 6.01 2.50
CA HIS A 181 4.31 5.97 3.87
C HIS A 181 5.46 5.82 4.87
N PHE A 182 6.41 4.94 4.59
CA PHE A 182 7.57 4.67 5.43
C PHE A 182 8.57 5.84 5.48
N LEU A 183 8.74 6.56 4.37
CA LEU A 183 9.67 7.69 4.20
C LEU A 183 9.00 9.05 4.37
N GLY A 184 7.70 9.19 4.14
CA GLY A 184 6.95 10.45 4.20
C GLY A 184 6.85 11.03 5.61
N VAL A 185 7.01 10.20 6.65
CA VAL A 185 7.22 10.65 8.04
C VAL A 185 8.61 11.33 8.22
N TYR A 186 9.48 11.28 7.20
CA TYR A 186 10.88 11.73 7.24
C TYR A 186 11.27 12.74 6.16
N LEU A 187 10.42 13.05 5.18
CA LEU A 187 10.75 13.92 4.03
C LEU A 187 9.98 15.23 3.99
N GLU A 188 9.45 15.72 5.11
CA GLU A 188 9.15 17.16 5.24
C GLU A 188 10.44 17.94 5.51
N ASN A 189 11.44 17.73 4.64
CA ASN A 189 12.62 18.54 4.47
C ASN A 189 12.51 19.14 3.07
N GLU A 190 11.65 20.14 2.93
CA GLU A 190 11.70 21.20 1.92
C GLU A 190 10.70 22.30 2.31
#